data_AF-A0A411DNC8-F1
#
_entry.id   AF-A0A411DNC8-F1
#
_cell.length_a   1.000
_cell.length_b   1.000
_cell.length_c   1.000
_cell.angle_alpha   90.00
_cell.angle_beta   90.00
_cell.angle_gamma   90.00
#
_symmetry.space_group_name_H-M   'P 1'
#
loop_
_entity.id
_entity.type
_entity.pdbx_description
1 polymer ?
#
loop_
_entity_poly.entity_id
_entity_poly.type
_entity_poly.pdbx_seq_one_letter_code
_entity_poly.pdbx_strand_id
1 'polypeptide(L)'
;MKKILGILFAIIVLVSCNSQKVYSDFDISYSKSGGFAPVYENLLIKGNNVHYSFEGQGKKYKQDFKISDEDLKKLDQVLSQNNFRRIQEDRKKLYDNISTSINVKKGPNEGSKSDASMIIPNYQTNWNNILEAFQQIININVKKQ
;
A
#
# COMPACT_ATOMS: atom_id res chain seq x y z
N MET A 1 -8.91 -23.68 -36.42
CA MET A 1 -9.85 -23.13 -35.41
C MET A 1 -9.49 -23.55 -33.97
N LYS A 2 -9.46 -24.85 -33.62
CA LYS A 2 -9.13 -25.31 -32.24
C LYS A 2 -7.76 -24.84 -31.72
N LYS A 3 -6.72 -24.79 -32.57
CA LYS A 3 -5.38 -24.28 -32.21
C LYS A 3 -5.35 -22.78 -31.91
N ILE A 4 -6.12 -21.98 -32.66
CA ILE A 4 -6.19 -20.51 -32.49
C ILE A 4 -6.95 -20.18 -31.20
N LEU A 5 -8.03 -20.93 -30.90
CA LEU A 5 -8.79 -20.77 -29.66
C LEU A 5 -7.94 -21.11 -28.42
N GLY A 6 -7.09 -22.13 -28.50
CA GLY A 6 -6.14 -22.49 -27.44
C GLY A 6 -5.06 -21.43 -27.20
N ILE A 7 -4.51 -20.83 -28.26
CA ILE A 7 -3.55 -19.72 -28.16
C ILE A 7 -4.21 -18.48 -27.54
N LEU A 8 -5.43 -18.16 -27.96
CA LEU A 8 -6.18 -17.02 -27.40
C LEU A 8 -6.46 -17.21 -25.90
N PHE A 9 -6.85 -18.43 -25.49
CA PHE A 9 -7.06 -18.77 -24.09
C PHE A 9 -5.77 -18.66 -23.26
N ALA A 10 -4.64 -19.14 -23.80
CA ALA A 10 -3.33 -19.01 -23.15
C ALA A 10 -2.91 -17.54 -22.95
N ILE A 11 -3.13 -16.67 -23.94
CA ILE A 11 -2.83 -15.24 -23.84
C ILE A 11 -3.67 -14.57 -22.74
N ILE A 12 -4.97 -14.89 -22.66
CA ILE A 12 -5.86 -14.33 -21.62
C ILE A 12 -5.41 -14.73 -20.22
N VAL A 13 -5.02 -15.99 -20.01
CA VAL A 13 -4.50 -16.49 -18.73
C VAL A 13 -3.17 -15.83 -18.34
N LEU A 14 -2.28 -15.57 -19.31
CA LEU A 14 -1.01 -14.91 -19.06
C LEU A 14 -1.18 -13.42 -18.69
N VAL A 15 -2.11 -12.73 -19.36
CA VAL A 15 -2.40 -11.32 -19.07
C VAL A 15 -3.10 -11.17 -17.71
N SER A 16 -4.01 -12.08 -17.33
CA SER A 16 -4.68 -12.03 -16.02
C SER A 16 -3.68 -12.24 -14.87
N CYS A 17 -2.74 -13.18 -14.98
CA CYS A 17 -1.70 -13.40 -13.98
C CYS A 17 -0.82 -12.15 -13.77
N ASN A 18 -0.45 -11.44 -14.85
CA ASN A 18 0.40 -10.27 -14.74
C ASN A 18 -0.29 -9.09 -14.02
N SER A 19 -1.59 -8.90 -14.23
CA SER A 19 -2.34 -7.82 -13.57
C SER A 19 -2.51 -8.01 -12.06
N GLN A 20 -2.47 -9.25 -11.56
CA GLN A 20 -2.52 -9.55 -10.13
C GLN A 20 -1.14 -9.48 -9.47
N LYS A 21 -0.07 -9.69 -10.25
CA LYS A 21 1.31 -9.74 -9.75
C LYS A 21 1.71 -8.47 -9.01
N VAL A 22 1.26 -7.28 -9.43
CA VAL A 22 1.58 -6.01 -8.76
C VAL A 22 1.14 -5.99 -7.30
N TYR A 23 0.02 -6.66 -6.97
CA TYR A 23 -0.53 -6.72 -5.62
C TYR A 23 0.20 -7.71 -4.69
N SER A 24 1.10 -8.54 -5.22
CA SER A 24 1.92 -9.47 -4.46
C SER A 24 3.43 -9.21 -4.60
N ASP A 25 3.84 -8.51 -5.64
CA ASP A 25 5.24 -8.25 -6.00
C ASP A 25 5.61 -6.77 -5.77
N PHE A 26 5.71 -6.41 -4.49
CA PHE A 26 6.13 -5.09 -4.00
C PHE A 26 7.21 -5.26 -2.93
N ASP A 27 7.97 -4.20 -2.65
CA ASP A 27 8.93 -4.13 -1.56
C ASP A 27 8.31 -3.45 -0.33
N ILE A 28 7.54 -2.38 -0.54
CA ILE A 28 6.81 -1.64 0.50
C ILE A 28 5.38 -1.38 0.05
N SER A 29 4.39 -1.52 0.93
CA SER A 29 3.01 -1.14 0.65
C SER A 29 2.41 -0.30 1.76
N TYR A 30 1.57 0.66 1.36
CA TYR A 30 0.57 1.32 2.19
C TYR A 30 -0.81 0.93 1.66
N SER A 31 -1.71 0.50 2.53
CA SER A 31 -3.07 0.08 2.20
C SER A 31 -4.04 0.61 3.23
N LYS A 32 -4.92 1.53 2.82
CA LYS A 32 -6.03 2.03 3.63
C LYS A 32 -7.33 1.41 3.14
N SER A 33 -8.01 0.68 4.00
CA SER A 33 -9.20 -0.10 3.68
C SER A 33 -10.23 -0.14 4.81
N GLY A 34 -11.51 -0.17 4.47
CA GLY A 34 -12.61 -0.40 5.41
C GLY A 34 -13.64 0.73 5.40
N GLY A 35 -14.43 0.82 6.47
CA GLY A 35 -15.57 1.73 6.57
C GLY A 35 -16.89 1.11 6.12
N PHE A 36 -18.00 1.64 6.64
CA PHE A 36 -19.37 1.27 6.21
C PHE A 36 -19.62 1.52 4.72
N ALA A 37 -19.05 2.60 4.18
CA ALA A 37 -18.94 2.86 2.76
C ALA A 37 -17.48 2.61 2.36
N PRO A 38 -17.11 1.40 1.93
CA PRO A 38 -15.73 0.99 1.85
C PRO A 38 -14.90 1.91 0.95
N VAL A 39 -13.75 2.31 1.47
CA VAL A 39 -12.70 2.99 0.69
C VAL A 39 -11.49 2.07 0.67
N TYR A 40 -10.84 1.97 -0.48
CA TYR A 40 -9.58 1.25 -0.68
C TYR A 40 -8.59 2.21 -1.34
N GLU A 41 -7.51 2.54 -0.66
CA GLU A 41 -6.42 3.36 -1.18
C GLU A 41 -5.11 2.58 -0.98
N ASN A 42 -4.45 2.23 -2.07
CA ASN A 42 -3.24 1.42 -2.05
C ASN A 42 -2.11 2.13 -2.77
N LEU A 43 -0.93 2.07 -2.18
CA LEU A 43 0.34 2.54 -2.74
C LEU A 43 1.33 1.38 -2.62
N LEU A 44 1.71 0.80 -3.76
CA LEU A 44 2.61 -0.35 -3.83
C LEU A 44 3.91 0.08 -4.48
N ILE A 45 5.02 -0.07 -3.76
CA ILE A 45 6.34 0.41 -4.18
C ILE A 45 7.23 -0.79 -4.46
N LYS A 46 7.85 -0.83 -5.65
CA LYS A 46 8.87 -1.82 -6.04
C LYS A 46 10.07 -1.12 -6.69
N GLY A 47 11.20 -1.08 -5.96
CA GLY A 47 12.24 -0.09 -6.22
C GLY A 47 11.62 1.31 -6.34
N ASN A 48 11.92 2.03 -7.42
CA ASN A 48 11.36 3.35 -7.69
C ASN A 48 9.99 3.34 -8.37
N ASN A 49 9.49 2.18 -8.78
CA ASN A 49 8.21 2.09 -9.48
C ASN A 49 7.08 2.00 -8.46
N VAL A 50 6.05 2.82 -8.64
CA VAL A 50 4.93 2.91 -7.72
C VAL A 50 3.63 2.68 -8.46
N HIS A 51 2.84 1.76 -7.95
CA HIS A 51 1.46 1.53 -8.36
C HIS A 51 0.52 2.11 -7.30
N TYR A 52 -0.24 3.13 -7.67
CA TYR A 52 -1.31 3.67 -6.84
C TYR A 52 -2.67 3.21 -7.36
N SER A 53 -3.58 2.88 -6.45
CA SER A 53 -4.98 2.61 -6.79
C SER A 53 -5.92 3.11 -5.70
N PHE A 54 -7.05 3.66 -6.12
CA PHE A 54 -8.12 4.10 -5.25
C PHE A 54 -9.46 3.55 -5.73
N GLU A 55 -10.29 3.09 -4.80
CA GLU A 55 -11.67 2.71 -5.02
C GLU A 55 -12.51 3.15 -3.82
N GLY A 56 -13.50 4.00 -4.04
CA GLY A 56 -14.36 4.50 -2.97
C GLY A 56 -15.32 5.56 -3.49
N GLN A 57 -16.50 5.67 -2.87
CA GLN A 57 -17.50 6.69 -3.21
C GLN A 57 -17.89 6.69 -4.71
N GLY A 58 -17.97 5.50 -5.32
CA GLY A 58 -18.27 5.35 -6.75
C GLY A 58 -17.14 5.76 -7.70
N LYS A 59 -15.98 6.19 -7.19
CA LYS A 59 -14.80 6.53 -7.96
C LYS A 59 -13.79 5.38 -7.94
N LYS A 60 -13.17 5.13 -9.09
CA LYS A 60 -12.06 4.18 -9.23
C LYS A 60 -11.01 4.76 -10.14
N TYR A 61 -9.77 4.85 -9.66
CA TYR A 61 -8.65 5.30 -10.47
C TYR A 61 -7.37 4.57 -10.08
N LYS A 62 -6.49 4.40 -11.06
CA LYS A 62 -5.18 3.77 -10.92
C LYS A 62 -4.16 4.66 -11.61
N GLN A 63 -2.99 4.79 -11.01
CA GLN A 63 -1.91 5.59 -11.57
C GLN A 63 -0.57 4.92 -11.25
N ASP A 64 0.22 4.69 -12.29
CA ASP A 64 1.62 4.29 -12.14
C ASP A 64 2.49 5.53 -12.23
N PHE A 65 3.50 5.63 -11.36
CA PHE A 65 4.49 6.70 -11.39
C PHE A 65 5.83 6.22 -10.83
N LYS A 66 6.84 7.08 -10.93
CA LYS A 66 8.16 6.84 -10.34
C LYS A 66 8.43 7.85 -9.23
N ILE A 67 9.09 7.40 -8.18
CA ILE A 67 9.64 8.24 -7.12
C ILE A 67 11.16 8.24 -7.18
N SER A 68 11.78 9.30 -6.66
CA SER A 68 13.25 9.39 -6.64
C SER A 68 13.85 8.43 -5.60
N ASP A 69 15.14 8.13 -5.74
CA ASP A 69 15.89 7.42 -4.70
C ASP A 69 15.91 8.20 -3.37
N GLU A 70 15.86 9.53 -3.45
CA GLU A 70 15.78 10.41 -2.29
C GLU A 70 14.45 10.25 -1.54
N ASP A 71 13.33 10.16 -2.26
CA ASP A 71 12.02 9.90 -1.67
C ASP A 71 11.98 8.54 -0.96
N LEU A 72 12.54 7.50 -1.58
CA LEU A 72 12.67 6.17 -0.97
C LEU A 72 13.53 6.21 0.30
N LYS A 73 14.69 6.87 0.22
CA LYS A 73 15.59 7.02 1.38
C LYS A 73 14.92 7.80 2.51
N LYS A 74 14.16 8.86 2.19
CA LYS A 74 13.39 9.62 3.17
C LYS A 74 12.32 8.75 3.82
N LEU A 75 11.60 7.94 3.05
CA LEU A 75 10.61 7.01 3.58
C LEU A 75 11.25 5.99 4.55
N ASP A 76 12.38 5.39 4.18
CA ASP A 76 13.13 4.47 5.04
C ASP A 76 13.65 5.15 6.32
N GLN A 77 14.10 6.40 6.23
CA GLN A 77 14.49 7.18 7.39
C GLN A 77 13.31 7.43 8.33
N VAL A 78 12.14 7.81 7.80
CA VAL A 78 10.93 8.00 8.61
C VAL A 78 10.53 6.71 9.31
N LEU A 79 10.54 5.57 8.61
CA LEU A 79 10.24 4.25 9.22
C LEU A 79 11.20 3.94 10.37
N SER A 80 12.50 4.20 10.18
CA SER A 80 13.54 3.92 11.17
C SER A 80 13.43 4.84 12.40
N GLN A 81 13.33 6.15 12.17
CA GLN A 81 13.24 7.17 13.23
C GLN A 81 11.97 7.00 14.09
N ASN A 82 10.88 6.54 13.48
CA ASN A 82 9.62 6.29 14.16
C ASN A 82 9.51 4.85 14.68
N ASN A 83 10.62 4.10 14.73
CA ASN A 83 10.68 2.75 15.30
C ASN A 83 9.60 1.81 14.75
N PHE A 84 9.34 1.83 13.44
CA PHE A 84 8.24 1.08 12.79
C PHE A 84 8.09 -0.36 13.29
N ARG A 85 9.20 -1.10 13.39
CA ARG A 85 9.21 -2.50 13.84
C ARG A 85 8.73 -2.70 15.28
N ARG A 86 8.85 -1.67 16.12
CA ARG A 86 8.48 -1.68 17.55
C ARG A 86 7.07 -1.19 17.81
N ILE A 87 6.38 -0.61 16.81
CA ILE A 87 4.99 -0.16 16.98
C ILE A 87 4.12 -1.33 17.46
N GLN A 88 3.29 -1.08 18.46
CA GLN A 88 2.43 -2.07 19.06
C GLN A 88 0.95 -1.70 18.88
N GLU A 89 0.18 -2.75 18.71
CA GLU A 89 -1.26 -2.76 18.50
C GLU A 89 -1.93 -3.36 19.73
N ASP A 90 -3.02 -2.76 20.20
CA ASP A 90 -3.75 -3.19 21.39
C ASP A 90 -4.63 -4.43 21.16
N ARG A 91 -4.74 -4.86 19.89
CA ARG A 91 -5.48 -6.03 19.40
C ARG A 91 -6.98 -6.01 19.68
N LYS A 92 -7.56 -4.87 20.03
CA LYS A 92 -9.02 -4.74 20.15
C LYS A 92 -9.66 -4.67 18.77
N LYS A 93 -10.72 -5.45 18.59
CA LYS A 93 -11.48 -5.44 17.33
C LYS A 93 -12.22 -4.11 17.21
N LEU A 94 -11.96 -3.40 16.11
CA LEU A 94 -12.73 -2.25 15.68
C LEU A 94 -13.55 -2.66 14.46
N TYR A 95 -14.87 -2.67 14.61
CA TYR A 95 -15.79 -3.02 13.51
C TYR A 95 -16.04 -1.79 12.64
N ASP A 96 -16.15 -2.03 11.33
CA ASP A 96 -16.43 -1.01 10.30
C ASP A 96 -15.50 0.21 10.33
N ASN A 97 -14.32 0.08 10.93
CA ASN A 97 -13.32 1.14 10.95
C ASN A 97 -12.54 1.16 9.63
N ILE A 98 -12.17 2.36 9.19
CA ILE A 98 -11.16 2.51 8.15
C ILE A 98 -9.81 2.28 8.82
N SER A 99 -9.07 1.29 8.32
CA SER A 99 -7.75 0.95 8.82
C SER A 99 -6.70 1.13 7.74
N THR A 100 -5.48 1.37 8.15
CA THR A 100 -4.29 1.49 7.34
C THR A 100 -3.32 0.39 7.75
N SER A 101 -2.75 -0.28 6.77
CA SER A 101 -1.74 -1.30 6.95
C SER A 101 -0.50 -0.93 6.15
N ILE A 102 0.66 -1.07 6.76
CA ILE A 102 1.96 -0.89 6.12
C ILE A 102 2.70 -2.22 6.19
N ASN A 103 3.23 -2.63 5.04
CA ASN A 103 4.05 -3.84 4.94
C ASN A 103 5.36 -3.51 4.26
N VAL A 104 6.48 -3.84 4.91
CA VAL A 104 7.83 -3.73 4.38
C VAL A 104 8.38 -5.14 4.28
N LYS A 105 8.62 -5.61 3.05
CA LYS A 105 9.04 -6.99 2.78
C LYS A 105 10.55 -7.21 2.83
N LYS A 106 11.35 -6.14 2.71
CA LYS A 106 12.81 -6.22 2.67
C LYS A 106 13.42 -4.97 3.30
N GLY A 107 14.62 -5.13 3.85
CA GLY A 107 15.42 -4.03 4.41
C GLY A 107 15.34 -3.94 5.94
N PRO A 108 15.96 -2.90 6.53
CA PRO A 108 16.11 -2.79 7.99
C PRO A 108 14.78 -2.66 8.76
N ASN A 109 13.74 -2.20 8.06
CA ASN A 109 12.39 -1.98 8.58
C ASN A 109 11.41 -3.10 8.22
N GLU A 110 11.89 -4.28 7.83
CA GLU A 110 11.02 -5.43 7.50
C GLU A 110 10.01 -5.71 8.62
N GLY A 111 8.74 -5.81 8.23
CA GLY A 111 7.62 -6.05 9.12
C GLY A 111 6.29 -5.52 8.59
N SER A 112 5.22 -5.93 9.25
CA SER A 112 3.85 -5.45 9.00
C SER A 112 3.28 -4.81 10.26
N LYS A 113 2.57 -3.69 10.09
CA LYS A 113 1.85 -2.97 11.14
C LYS A 113 0.52 -2.44 10.62
N SER A 114 -0.49 -2.38 11.47
CA SER A 114 -1.83 -1.95 11.10
C SER A 114 -2.52 -1.21 12.25
N ASP A 115 -3.37 -0.25 11.93
CA ASP A 115 -4.32 0.35 12.89
C ASP A 115 -5.74 -0.23 12.76
N ALA A 116 -5.84 -1.47 12.25
CA ALA A 116 -7.09 -2.25 12.29
C ALA A 116 -7.56 -2.54 13.73
N SER A 117 -6.63 -2.49 14.69
CA SER A 117 -6.91 -2.29 16.12
C SER A 117 -6.30 -0.97 16.57
N MET A 118 -6.39 -0.58 17.84
CA MET A 118 -5.78 0.68 18.24
C MET A 118 -4.26 0.54 18.31
N ILE A 119 -3.54 1.51 17.75
CA ILE A 119 -2.12 1.70 18.07
C ILE A 119 -2.02 2.08 19.54
N ILE A 120 -1.13 1.42 20.29
CA ILE A 120 -0.92 1.75 21.70
C ILE A 120 -0.50 3.24 21.81
N PRO A 121 -1.03 4.03 22.76
CA PRO A 121 -0.84 5.49 22.79
C PRO A 121 0.61 5.97 22.65
N ASN A 122 1.56 5.26 23.26
CA ASN A 122 2.99 5.60 23.19
C ASN A 122 3.60 5.50 21.79
N TYR A 123 2.94 4.85 20.84
CA TYR A 123 3.35 4.73 19.45
C TYR A 123 2.48 5.54 18.48
N GLN A 124 1.50 6.28 18.98
CA GLN A 124 0.53 6.95 18.11
C GLN A 124 1.16 8.06 17.26
N THR A 125 2.03 8.89 17.85
CA THR A 125 2.81 9.90 17.10
C THR A 125 3.70 9.23 16.04
N ASN A 126 4.38 8.16 16.40
CA ASN A 126 5.24 7.40 15.50
C ASN A 126 4.46 6.87 14.29
N TRP A 127 3.30 6.27 14.54
CA TRP A 127 2.41 5.77 13.49
C TRP A 127 1.95 6.90 12.57
N ASN A 128 1.45 8.01 13.13
CA ASN A 128 0.96 9.15 12.36
C ASN A 128 2.04 9.75 11.46
N ASN A 129 3.27 9.91 11.96
CA ASN A 129 4.40 10.40 11.16
C ASN A 129 4.70 9.49 9.96
N ILE A 130 4.60 8.17 10.14
CA ILE A 130 4.79 7.21 9.06
C ILE A 130 3.64 7.34 8.04
N LEU A 131 2.39 7.40 8.49
CA LEU A 131 1.23 7.58 7.60
C LEU A 131 1.36 8.86 6.77
N GLU A 132 1.81 9.94 7.39
CA GLU A 132 2.02 11.22 6.73
C GLU A 132 3.05 11.12 5.61
N ALA A 133 4.16 10.40 5.80
CA ALA A 133 5.17 10.23 4.76
C ALA A 133 4.61 9.51 3.52
N PHE A 134 3.79 8.46 3.69
CA PHE A 134 3.11 7.82 2.58
C PHE A 134 2.10 8.75 1.90
N GLN A 135 1.35 9.51 2.68
CA GLN A 135 0.38 10.49 2.15
C GLN A 135 1.05 11.65 1.42
N GLN A 136 2.25 12.07 1.82
CA GLN A 136 3.04 13.06 1.09
C GLN A 136 3.40 12.54 -0.31
N ILE A 137 3.87 11.29 -0.43
CA ILE A 137 4.16 10.65 -1.72
C ILE A 137 2.90 10.63 -2.60
N ILE A 138 1.76 10.23 -2.04
CA ILE A 138 0.48 10.19 -2.76
C ILE A 138 0.09 11.60 -3.24
N ASN A 139 0.06 12.59 -2.35
CA ASN A 139 -0.41 13.94 -2.67
C ASN A 139 0.46 14.67 -3.69
N ILE A 140 1.77 14.41 -3.71
CA ILE A 140 2.70 15.01 -4.68
C ILE A 140 2.51 14.41 -6.08
N ASN A 141 2.29 13.10 -6.17
CA ASN A 141 2.38 12.37 -7.44
C ASN A 141 1.02 12.06 -8.08
N VAL A 142 -0.02 11.85 -7.28
CA VAL A 142 -1.33 11.43 -7.75
C VAL A 142 -2.15 12.64 -8.13
N LYS A 143 -2.56 12.71 -9.41
CA LYS A 143 -3.41 13.79 -9.91
C LYS A 143 -4.85 13.50 -9.47
N LYS A 144 -5.39 14.31 -8.56
CA LYS A 144 -6.80 14.21 -8.14
C LYS A 144 -7.68 14.63 -9.31
N GLN A 145 -8.50 13.69 -9.80
CA GLN A 145 -9.50 13.92 -10.86
C GLN A 145 -10.86 14.31 -10.27
#